data_AF-A0A4Q3Y0U0-F1
#
_entry.id   AF-A0A4Q3Y0U0-F1
#
_cell.length_a   1.000
_cell.length_b   1.000
_cell.length_c   1.000
_cell.angle_alpha   90.00
_cell.angle_beta   90.00
_cell.angle_gamma   90.00
#
_symmetry.space_group_name_H-M   'P 1'
#
loop_
_entity.id
_entity.type
_entity.pdbx_description
1 polymer ?
#
loop_
_entity_poly.entity_id
_entity_poly.type
_entity_poly.pdbx_seq_one_letter_code
_entity_poly.pdbx_strand_id
1 'polypeptide(L)' 'KAANAGGVATSALEMQQNASRDSWSFEYTDERLAGIMRGIHKRTINTAAEYGKPGDYVHGANIAGFVKVADAMISLGVI' A
#
# COMPACT_ATOMS: atom_id res chain seq x y z
N LYS A 1 -3.69 -9.73 3.84
CA LYS A 1 -3.42 -8.72 2.78
C LYS A 1 -2.68 -7.50 3.30
N ALA A 2 -3.12 -6.87 4.41
CA ALA A 2 -2.53 -5.62 4.88
C ALA A 2 -1.26 -5.86 5.72
N ALA A 3 -1.35 -6.75 6.72
CA ALA A 3 -0.24 -7.02 7.63
C ALA A 3 0.99 -7.63 6.94
N ASN A 4 0.80 -8.46 5.91
CA ASN A 4 1.88 -9.11 5.16
C ASN A 4 2.31 -8.35 3.90
N ALA A 5 1.84 -7.12 3.70
CA ALA A 5 2.22 -6.30 2.55
C ALA A 5 3.68 -5.85 2.57
N GLY A 6 4.37 -5.97 3.72
CA GLY A 6 5.76 -5.57 3.87
C GLY A 6 6.71 -6.24 2.89
N GLY A 7 6.54 -7.53 2.61
CA GLY A 7 7.39 -8.24 1.64
C GLY A 7 7.29 -7.65 0.23
N VAL A 8 6.06 -7.41 -0.25
CA VAL A 8 5.83 -6.78 -1.57
C VAL A 8 6.30 -5.33 -1.58
N ALA A 9 6.12 -4.60 -0.47
CA ALA A 9 6.63 -3.24 -0.34
C ALA A 9 8.15 -3.19 -0.45
N THR A 10 8.87 -4.10 0.22
CA THR A 10 10.33 -4.21 0.11
C THR A 10 10.77 -4.55 -1.31
N SER A 11 10.08 -5.44 -2.03
CA SER A 11 10.37 -5.70 -3.45
C SER A 11 10.19 -4.44 -4.31
N ALA A 12 9.18 -3.61 -4.04
CA ALA A 12 9.02 -2.33 -4.75
C ALA A 12 10.15 -1.33 -4.42
N LEU A 13 10.65 -1.30 -3.18
CA LEU A 13 11.81 -0.49 -2.79
C LEU A 13 13.09 -0.99 -3.46
N GLU A 14 13.26 -2.30 -3.63
CA GLU A 14 14.35 -2.91 -4.40
C GLU A 14 14.29 -2.48 -5.87
N MET A 15 13.11 -2.55 -6.50
CA MET A 15 12.92 -2.08 -7.88
C MET A 15 13.27 -0.59 -8.02
N GLN A 16 12.96 0.25 -7.02
CA GLN A 16 13.30 1.67 -7.03
C GLN A 16 14.81 1.91 -6.95
N GLN A 17 15.52 1.17 -6.10
CA GLN A 17 16.98 1.20 -6.02
C GLN A 17 17.61 0.79 -7.37
N ASN A 18 17.12 -0.30 -7.96
CA ASN A 18 17.59 -0.78 -9.27
C ASN A 18 17.36 0.25 -10.39
N ALA A 19 16.18 0.88 -10.45
CA ALA A 19 15.85 1.88 -11.47
C ALA A 19 16.71 3.15 -11.36
N SER A 20 17.14 3.49 -10.15
CA SER A 20 17.98 4.67 -9.87
C SER A 20 19.48 4.36 -9.82
N ARG A 21 19.87 3.08 -9.89
CA ARG A 21 21.25 2.60 -9.68
C ARG A 21 21.83 3.09 -8.35
N ASP A 22 21.00 3.10 -7.33
CA ASP A 22 21.33 3.55 -5.98
C ASP A 22 21.30 2.37 -5.01
N SER A 23 21.97 2.50 -3.87
CA SER A 23 21.96 1.50 -2.80
C SER A 23 21.79 2.19 -1.46
N TRP A 24 20.77 1.76 -0.71
CA TRP A 24 20.41 2.40 0.55
C TRP A 24 20.93 1.63 1.75
N SER A 25 21.08 2.33 2.87
CA SER A 25 21.32 1.67 4.14
C SER A 25 20.08 0.89 4.58
N PHE A 26 20.31 -0.03 5.53
CA PHE A 26 19.22 -0.77 6.16
C PHE A 26 18.24 0.18 6.84
N GLU A 27 18.74 1.15 7.61
CA GLU A 27 17.93 2.10 8.39
C GLU A 27 17.03 2.94 7.48
N TYR A 28 17.56 3.39 6.35
CA TYR A 28 16.78 4.15 5.37
C TYR A 28 15.67 3.29 4.74
N THR A 29 15.98 2.04 4.42
CA THR A 29 15.00 1.09 3.87
C THR A 29 13.91 0.77 4.90
N ASP A 30 14.28 0.55 6.16
CA ASP A 30 13.37 0.27 7.26
C ASP A 30 12.44 1.45 7.55
N GLU A 31 12.97 2.69 7.58
CA GLU A 31 12.15 3.88 7.78
C GLU A 31 11.07 4.01 6.69
N ARG A 32 11.44 3.75 5.44
CA ARG A 32 10.49 3.76 4.31
C ARG A 32 9.47 2.66 4.42
N LEU A 33 9.89 1.44 4.76
CA LEU A 33 8.99 0.30 4.97
C LEU A 33 7.98 0.61 6.09
N ALA A 34 8.45 1.15 7.22
CA ALA A 34 7.60 1.58 8.33
C ALA A 34 6.59 2.64 7.89
N GLY A 35 7.01 3.62 7.09
CA GLY A 35 6.14 4.62 6.49
C GLY A 35 5.05 4.00 5.60
N ILE A 36 5.41 3.04 4.75
CA ILE A 36 4.46 2.32 3.89
C ILE A 36 3.44 1.56 4.75
N MET A 37 3.89 0.83 5.77
CA MET A 37 3.00 0.04 6.64
C MET A 37 2.04 0.91 7.44
N ARG A 38 2.51 2.06 7.97
CA ARG A 38 1.64 3.07 8.60
C ARG A 38 0.60 3.61 7.61
N GLY A 39 1.01 3.88 6.37
CA GLY A 39 0.11 4.31 5.30
C GLY A 39 -0.96 3.27 4.96
N ILE A 40 -0.61 1.99 4.91
CA ILE A 40 -1.55 0.88 4.69
C ILE A 40 -2.56 0.81 5.85
N HIS A 41 -2.07 0.87 7.09
CA HIS A 41 -2.93 0.86 8.28
C HIS A 41 -3.92 2.03 8.26
N LYS A 42 -3.44 3.26 8.07
CA LYS A 42 -4.27 4.47 8.00
C LYS A 42 -5.35 4.38 6.92
N ARG A 43 -4.99 3.97 5.70
CA ARG A 43 -5.97 3.78 4.61
C ARG A 43 -7.02 2.74 4.99
N THR A 44 -6.59 1.62 5.54
CA THR A 44 -7.49 0.52 5.93
C THR A 44 -8.53 1.00 6.94
N ILE A 45 -8.12 1.66 8.02
CA ILE A 45 -9.06 2.10 9.07
C ILE A 45 -9.99 3.22 8.57
N ASN A 46 -9.47 4.14 7.76
CA ASN A 46 -10.24 5.26 7.23
C ASN A 46 -11.30 4.76 6.25
N THR A 47 -10.93 3.89 5.31
CA THR A 47 -11.87 3.29 4.37
C THR A 47 -12.92 2.43 5.09
N ALA A 48 -12.53 1.69 6.13
CA ALA A 48 -13.49 0.93 6.91
C ALA A 48 -14.54 1.86 7.55
N ALA A 49 -14.11 2.99 8.14
CA ALA A 49 -15.01 3.97 8.73
C ALA A 49 -15.90 4.67 7.68
N GLU A 50 -15.31 5.08 6.54
CA GLU A 50 -16.02 5.71 5.42
C GLU A 50 -17.17 4.84 4.89
N TYR A 51 -16.99 3.53 4.85
CA TYR A 51 -17.98 2.56 4.39
C TYR A 51 -18.84 1.99 5.54
N GLY A 52 -18.90 2.69 6.68
CA GLY A 52 -19.81 2.34 7.79
C GLY A 52 -19.42 1.11 8.61
N LYS A 53 -18.15 0.67 8.51
CA LYS A 53 -17.60 -0.48 9.26
C LYS A 53 -16.32 -0.09 10.03
N PRO A 54 -16.36 0.92 10.92
CA PRO A 54 -15.17 1.38 11.63
C PRO A 54 -14.49 0.24 12.40
N GLY A 55 -13.17 0.16 12.30
CA GLY A 55 -12.37 -0.90 12.94
C GLY A 55 -12.34 -2.24 12.18
N ASP A 56 -13.14 -2.42 11.13
CA ASP A 56 -13.11 -3.63 10.30
C ASP A 56 -11.95 -3.58 9.30
N TYR A 57 -10.79 -4.07 9.73
CA TYR A 57 -9.58 -4.12 8.90
C TYR A 57 -9.74 -4.96 7.63
N VAL A 58 -10.56 -6.02 7.67
CA VAL A 58 -10.74 -6.90 6.52
C VAL A 58 -11.52 -6.17 5.44
N HIS A 59 -12.65 -5.55 5.80
CA HIS A 59 -13.44 -4.73 4.87
C HIS A 59 -12.66 -3.52 4.39
N GLY A 60 -12.04 -2.76 5.29
CA GLY A 60 -11.24 -1.60 4.91
C GLY A 60 -10.14 -1.94 3.91
N ALA A 61 -9.41 -3.03 4.12
CA ALA A 61 -8.33 -3.43 3.22
C ALA A 61 -8.86 -4.00 1.89
N ASN A 62 -10.03 -4.65 1.89
CA ASN A 62 -10.73 -5.06 0.68
C ASN A 62 -11.12 -3.87 -0.18
N ILE A 63 -11.86 -2.93 0.39
CA ILE A 63 -12.38 -1.78 -0.33
C ILE A 63 -11.24 -0.88 -0.80
N ALA A 64 -10.28 -0.54 0.08
CA ALA A 64 -9.19 0.36 -0.29
C ALA A 64 -8.31 -0.20 -1.43
N GLY A 65 -8.05 -1.51 -1.42
CA GLY A 65 -7.32 -2.17 -2.49
C GLY A 65 -8.09 -2.21 -3.81
N PHE A 66 -9.40 -2.46 -3.74
CA PHE A 66 -10.27 -2.52 -4.91
C PHE A 66 -10.44 -1.14 -5.56
N VAL A 67 -10.83 -0.12 -4.78
CA VAL A 67 -11.06 1.25 -5.26
C VAL A 67 -9.84 1.77 -6.03
N LYS A 68 -8.63 1.61 -5.47
CA LYS A 68 -7.40 2.03 -6.14
C LYS A 68 -7.21 1.41 -7.53
N VAL A 69 -7.54 0.12 -7.69
CA VAL A 69 -7.42 -0.58 -8.97
C VAL A 69 -8.56 -0.17 -9.91
N ALA A 70 -9.78 -0.08 -9.41
CA ALA A 70 -10.95 0.33 -10.18
C ALA A 70 -10.79 1.74 -10.76
N ASP A 71 -10.32 2.70 -9.95
CA ASP A 71 -10.06 4.08 -10.40
C ASP A 71 -9.01 4.12 -11.52
N ALA A 72 -7.95 3.31 -11.40
CA ALA A 72 -6.93 3.19 -12.43
C ALA A 72 -7.48 2.57 -13.72
N MET A 73 -8.30 1.52 -13.60
CA MET A 73 -8.96 0.88 -14.76
C MET A 73 -9.89 1.85 -15.48
N ILE A 74 -10.72 2.61 -14.74
CA ILE A 74 -11.60 3.64 -15.32
C ILE A 74 -10.78 4.70 -16.05
N SER A 75 -9.66 5.13 -15.47
CA SER A 75 -8.78 6.15 -16.05
C SER A 75 -8.08 5.69 -17.33
N LEU A 76 -7.76 4.40 -17.43
CA LEU A 76 -7.11 3.82 -18.63
C LEU A 76 -8.12 3.46 -19.73
N GLY A 77 -9.42 3.46 -19.44
CA GLY A 77 -10.47 3.11 -20.39
C GLY A 77 -10.54 1.61 -20.70
N VAL A 78 -11.26 1.26 -21.77
CA VAL A 78 -11.33 -0.13 -22.25
C VAL A 78 -10.10 -0.40 -23.12
N ILE A 79 -9.19 -1.22 -22.59
CA ILE A 79 -7.93 -1.64 -23.23
C ILE A 79 -7.86 -3.16 -23.39
#